data_AF-A0A4Q4CY78-F1
#
_entry.id   AF-A0A4Q4CY78-F1
#
_cell.length_a   1.000
_cell.length_b   1.000
_cell.length_c   1.000
_cell.angle_alpha   90.00
_cell.angle_beta   90.00
_cell.angle_gamma   90.00
#
_symmetry.space_group_name_H-M   'P 1'
#
loop_
_entity.id
_entity.type
_entity.pdbx_description
1 polymer ?
#
loop_
_entity_poly.entity_id
_entity_poly.type
_entity_poly.pdbx_seq_one_letter_code
_entity_poly.pdbx_strand_id
1 'polypeptide(L)'
;DTVRVEGSRIFKDGVLVAQGVAQDDATVTQQLGAAEQGLSTRLESLTANASDHLERERAMLLEGARVPRLARRLRGRPVVVVQRAHDWQQDLRGLRKWIRDHDAVVIGVSGGADAALDLGLKPGVVVGGVDDLSDRALRSGAQVVVTTSSPTHGGHERFEKAGVDAVTFVDTGSPGDLAILLADSNEAPVIVEVGGAPNLVAFLERGSAEVASTFVTRLRAGRRLVDAKAVGHLVATPLSVWPVLLVLIAGIAAVVVAVATTPAGQDWWNDLSGQLSDARSWIEGLFS
;
A
#
# COMPACT_ATOMS: atom_id res chain seq x y z
N ASP A 1 27.70 24.20 22.10
CA ASP A 1 28.64 23.11 21.81
C ASP A 1 29.62 23.50 20.73
N THR A 2 30.91 23.43 21.06
CA THR A 2 32.01 23.83 20.19
C THR A 2 32.84 22.58 19.90
N VAL A 3 33.07 22.29 18.62
CA VAL A 3 33.89 21.15 18.18
C VAL A 3 35.13 21.66 17.45
N ARG A 4 36.26 20.98 17.63
CA ARG A 4 37.54 21.30 17.01
C ARG A 4 37.81 20.31 15.88
N VAL A 5 38.05 20.81 14.68
CA VAL A 5 38.38 19.98 13.51
C VAL A 5 39.88 20.08 13.24
N GLU A 6 40.56 18.94 13.20
CA GLU A 6 41.98 18.82 12.82
C GLU A 6 42.09 17.79 11.68
N GLY A 7 42.25 18.27 10.44
CA GLY A 7 42.31 17.43 9.25
C GLY A 7 41.05 16.58 9.07
N SER A 8 41.20 15.26 9.08
CA SER A 8 40.12 14.28 8.98
C SER A 8 39.39 13.99 10.29
N ARG A 9 39.75 14.65 11.40
CA ARG A 9 39.32 14.28 12.75
C ARG A 9 38.54 15.40 13.43
N ILE A 10 37.44 15.06 14.08
CA ILE A 10 36.57 15.98 14.82
C ILE A 10 36.67 15.65 16.31
N PHE A 11 36.97 16.66 17.13
CA PHE A 11 37.12 16.54 18.57
C PHE A 11 36.06 17.36 19.30
N LYS A 12 35.51 16.81 20.38
CA LYS A 12 34.66 17.52 21.36
C LYS A 12 35.32 17.40 22.73
N ASP A 13 35.58 18.52 23.39
CA ASP A 13 36.21 18.55 24.73
C ASP A 13 37.54 17.76 24.80
N GLY A 14 38.30 17.72 23.69
CA GLY A 14 39.56 16.97 23.57
C GLY A 14 39.39 15.49 23.20
N VAL A 15 38.17 14.97 23.13
CA VAL A 15 37.86 13.59 22.76
C VAL A 15 37.52 13.49 21.28
N LEU A 16 38.14 12.55 20.57
CA LEU A 16 37.83 12.25 19.17
C LEU A 16 36.41 11.70 19.06
N VAL A 17 35.52 12.41 18.35
CA VAL A 17 34.11 12.01 18.18
C VAL A 17 33.81 11.49 16.78
N ALA A 18 34.58 11.87 15.76
CA ALA A 18 34.40 11.38 14.40
C ALA A 18 35.68 11.50 13.57
N GLN A 19 35.82 10.61 12.58
CA GLN A 19 36.87 10.66 11.57
C GLN A 19 36.26 10.48 10.19
N GLY A 20 36.67 11.30 9.22
CA GLY A 20 36.17 11.26 7.84
C GLY A 20 37.29 11.35 6.81
N VAL A 21 36.94 11.36 5.53
CA VAL A 21 37.88 11.60 4.43
C VAL A 21 37.51 12.93 3.80
N ALA A 22 38.44 13.89 3.82
CA ALA A 22 38.24 15.17 3.16
C ALA A 22 38.13 14.92 1.64
N GLN A 23 37.03 15.38 1.06
CA GLN A 23 36.81 15.32 -0.39
C GLN A 23 37.29 16.63 -1.00
N ASP A 24 37.93 16.53 -2.15
CA ASP A 24 38.32 17.62 -3.03
C ASP A 24 37.74 17.39 -4.44
N ASP A 25 37.80 18.39 -5.31
CA ASP A 25 37.21 18.30 -6.65
C ASP A 25 37.78 17.13 -7.47
N ALA A 26 39.05 16.78 -7.25
CA ALA A 26 39.71 15.66 -7.91
C ALA A 26 39.15 14.30 -7.45
N THR A 27 38.99 14.10 -6.15
CA THR A 27 38.43 12.87 -5.56
C THR A 27 36.95 12.71 -5.88
N VAL A 28 36.19 13.80 -5.92
CA VAL A 28 34.78 13.79 -6.35
C VAL A 28 34.66 13.41 -7.83
N THR A 29 35.48 14.00 -8.71
CA THR A 29 35.48 13.68 -10.14
C THR A 29 35.88 12.23 -10.41
N GLN A 30 36.87 11.71 -9.68
CA GLN A 30 37.29 10.31 -9.80
C GLN A 30 36.20 9.34 -9.34
N GLN A 31 35.52 9.63 -8.22
CA GLN A 31 34.41 8.81 -7.72
C GLN A 31 33.20 8.85 -8.66
N LEU A 32 32.89 10.01 -9.24
CA LEU A 32 31.84 10.15 -10.26
C LEU A 32 32.18 9.34 -11.51
N GLY A 33 33.40 9.43 -12.04
CA GLY A 33 33.82 8.65 -13.20
C GLY A 33 33.81 7.14 -12.96
N ALA A 34 34.19 6.69 -11.76
CA ALA A 34 34.10 5.28 -11.37
C ALA A 34 32.63 4.81 -11.26
N ALA A 35 31.74 5.66 -10.74
CA ALA A 35 30.31 5.38 -10.67
C ALA A 35 29.68 5.30 -12.07
N GLU A 36 30.06 6.18 -13.00
CA GLU A 36 29.60 6.16 -14.40
C GLU A 36 30.03 4.89 -15.13
N GLN A 37 31.29 4.46 -15.00
CA GLN A 37 31.78 3.22 -15.58
C GLN A 37 31.10 1.97 -14.98
N GLY A 38 30.87 1.99 -13.67
CA GLY A 38 30.09 0.96 -12.98
C GLY A 38 28.65 0.88 -13.46
N LEU A 39 28.03 2.02 -13.80
CA LEU A 39 26.69 2.08 -14.37
C LEU A 39 26.65 1.51 -15.79
N SER A 40 27.59 1.89 -16.66
CA SER A 40 27.68 1.38 -18.04
C SER A 40 27.81 -0.14 -18.08
N THR A 41 28.71 -0.70 -17.27
CA THR A 41 28.92 -2.16 -17.15
C THR A 41 27.64 -2.88 -16.68
N ARG A 42 26.88 -2.26 -15.77
CA ARG A 42 25.62 -2.81 -15.27
C ARG A 42 24.49 -2.71 -16.31
N LEU A 43 24.44 -1.64 -17.10
CA LEU A 43 23.48 -1.46 -18.19
C LEU A 43 23.70 -2.45 -19.34
N GLU A 44 24.96 -2.74 -19.66
CA GLU A 44 25.32 -3.79 -20.62
C GLU A 44 24.89 -5.18 -20.11
N SER A 45 25.16 -5.47 -18.84
CA SER A 45 24.70 -6.71 -18.18
C SER A 45 23.17 -6.82 -18.14
N LEU A 46 22.45 -5.71 -17.92
CA LEU A 46 20.97 -5.68 -18.02
C LEU A 46 20.49 -6.01 -19.41
N THR A 47 21.11 -5.44 -20.45
CA THR A 47 20.68 -5.64 -21.84
C THR A 47 20.93 -7.08 -22.30
N ALA A 48 22.08 -7.65 -21.91
CA ALA A 48 22.42 -9.05 -22.16
C ALA A 48 21.47 -9.99 -21.41
N ASN A 49 21.24 -9.76 -20.11
CA ASN A 49 20.36 -10.60 -19.29
C ASN A 49 18.88 -10.46 -19.69
N ALA A 50 18.44 -9.27 -20.09
CA ALA A 50 17.08 -9.03 -20.56
C ALA A 50 16.81 -9.77 -21.88
N SER A 51 17.76 -9.76 -22.82
CA SER A 51 17.62 -10.51 -24.08
C SER A 51 17.54 -12.02 -23.83
N ASP A 52 18.45 -12.56 -23.00
CA ASP A 52 18.44 -13.97 -22.61
C ASP A 52 17.19 -14.37 -21.80
N HIS A 53 16.63 -13.44 -21.01
CA HIS A 53 15.40 -13.66 -20.27
C HIS A 53 14.17 -13.62 -21.18
N LEU A 54 14.09 -12.64 -22.08
CA LEU A 54 13.02 -12.52 -23.08
C LEU A 54 12.99 -13.72 -24.04
N GLU A 55 14.15 -14.28 -24.40
CA GLU A 55 14.22 -15.51 -25.20
C GLU A 55 13.78 -16.75 -24.43
N ARG A 56 14.06 -16.84 -23.13
CA ARG A 56 13.59 -17.94 -22.26
C ARG A 56 12.09 -17.84 -21.94
N GLU A 57 11.56 -16.64 -21.78
CA GLU A 57 10.15 -16.39 -21.44
C GLU A 57 9.22 -16.34 -22.66
N ARG A 58 9.75 -16.37 -23.90
CA ARG A 58 8.93 -16.43 -25.12
C ARG A 58 7.94 -17.58 -25.13
N ALA A 59 8.27 -18.73 -24.52
CA ALA A 59 7.35 -19.86 -24.39
C ALA A 59 6.21 -19.59 -23.39
N MET A 60 6.47 -18.88 -22.29
CA MET A 60 5.48 -18.56 -21.25
C MET A 60 4.54 -17.42 -21.66
N LEU A 61 5.03 -16.45 -22.42
CA LEU A 61 4.19 -15.39 -23.01
C LEU A 61 3.18 -15.96 -24.04
N LEU A 62 3.50 -17.11 -24.65
CA LEU A 62 2.63 -17.82 -25.60
C LEU A 62 1.64 -18.77 -24.91
N GLU A 63 1.97 -19.31 -23.73
CA GLU A 63 1.07 -20.21 -22.98
C GLU A 63 0.12 -19.51 -22.01
N GLY A 64 0.40 -18.25 -21.65
CA GLY A 64 -0.44 -17.45 -20.77
C GLY A 64 -0.39 -17.96 -19.32
N ALA A 65 0.19 -17.17 -18.43
CA ALA A 65 0.15 -17.44 -17.00
C ALA A 65 -1.28 -17.80 -16.56
N ARG A 66 -1.48 -19.01 -16.00
CA ARG A 66 -2.78 -19.42 -15.44
C ARG A 66 -2.97 -18.72 -14.10
N VAL A 67 -3.34 -17.44 -14.17
CA VAL A 67 -3.55 -16.62 -12.97
C VAL A 67 -4.74 -17.16 -12.17
N PRO A 68 -4.55 -17.48 -10.88
CA PRO A 68 -5.63 -17.96 -10.03
C PRO A 68 -6.78 -16.98 -9.93
N ARG A 69 -7.99 -17.52 -9.85
CA ARG A 69 -9.18 -16.72 -9.58
C ARG A 69 -9.39 -16.61 -8.07
N LEU A 70 -9.40 -15.38 -7.55
CA LEU A 70 -9.67 -15.10 -6.15
C LEU A 70 -11.12 -15.42 -5.76
N ALA A 71 -11.45 -15.47 -4.47
CA ALA A 71 -12.83 -15.58 -4.02
C ALA A 71 -13.68 -14.41 -4.56
N ARG A 72 -14.95 -14.68 -4.90
CA ARG A 72 -15.86 -13.66 -5.49
C ARG A 72 -15.93 -12.35 -4.69
N ARG A 73 -15.88 -12.44 -3.36
CA ARG A 73 -15.90 -11.28 -2.44
C ARG A 73 -14.68 -10.35 -2.55
N LEU A 74 -13.61 -10.79 -3.21
CA LEU A 74 -12.34 -10.07 -3.35
C LEU A 74 -12.15 -9.49 -4.76
N ARG A 75 -12.94 -9.94 -5.76
CA ARG A 75 -12.80 -9.50 -7.16
C ARG A 75 -13.47 -8.16 -7.38
N GLY A 76 -12.99 -7.39 -8.37
CA GLY A 76 -13.59 -6.11 -8.76
C GLY A 76 -13.45 -5.00 -7.72
N ARG A 77 -12.62 -5.19 -6.68
CA ARG A 77 -12.41 -4.23 -5.59
C ARG A 77 -11.03 -3.58 -5.70
N PRO A 78 -10.87 -2.33 -5.22
CA PRO A 78 -9.55 -1.73 -5.14
C PRO A 78 -8.60 -2.60 -4.31
N VAL A 79 -7.35 -2.69 -4.72
CA VAL A 79 -6.35 -3.57 -4.08
C VAL A 79 -5.20 -2.73 -3.54
N VAL A 80 -4.72 -3.09 -2.36
CA VAL A 80 -3.44 -2.62 -1.82
C VAL A 80 -2.48 -3.79 -1.72
N VAL A 81 -1.41 -3.77 -2.51
CA VAL A 81 -0.33 -4.76 -2.45
C VAL A 81 0.69 -4.28 -1.45
N VAL A 82 0.90 -5.05 -0.38
CA VAL A 82 1.80 -4.71 0.72
C VAL A 82 3.05 -5.58 0.65
N GLN A 83 4.18 -4.92 0.47
CA GLN A 83 5.51 -5.51 0.57
C GLN A 83 6.25 -4.91 1.77
N ARG A 84 7.13 -5.70 2.39
CA ARG A 84 7.95 -5.26 3.51
C ARG A 84 9.36 -4.85 3.04
N ALA A 85 9.46 -3.89 2.11
CA ALA A 85 10.75 -3.34 1.70
C ALA A 85 10.98 -1.91 2.23
N HIS A 86 10.64 -0.86 1.48
CA HIS A 86 11.03 0.52 1.81
C HIS A 86 9.85 1.34 2.35
N ASP A 87 10.04 2.10 3.43
CA ASP A 87 9.06 3.03 4.02
C ASP A 87 7.63 2.46 4.26
N TRP A 88 7.47 1.13 4.23
CA TRP A 88 6.18 0.44 4.26
C TRP A 88 5.33 0.83 5.48
N GLN A 89 5.96 1.12 6.62
CA GLN A 89 5.25 1.53 7.83
C GLN A 89 4.54 2.86 7.68
N GLN A 90 5.19 3.84 7.04
CA GLN A 90 4.64 5.17 6.88
C GLN A 90 3.54 5.16 5.81
N ASP A 91 3.81 4.52 4.67
CA ASP A 91 2.88 4.40 3.56
C ASP A 91 1.60 3.65 3.97
N LEU A 92 1.75 2.51 4.65
CA LEU A 92 0.61 1.70 5.07
C LEU A 92 -0.24 2.39 6.15
N ARG A 93 0.38 3.16 7.06
CA ARG A 93 -0.35 4.00 8.03
C ARG A 93 -1.15 5.10 7.33
N GLY A 94 -0.57 5.77 6.34
CA GLY A 94 -1.26 6.80 5.55
C GLY A 94 -2.47 6.24 4.79
N LEU A 95 -2.33 5.02 4.25
CA LEU A 95 -3.39 4.37 3.47
C LEU A 95 -4.50 3.73 4.31
N ARG A 96 -4.33 3.58 5.64
CA ARG A 96 -5.33 2.91 6.50
C ARG A 96 -6.74 3.50 6.38
N LYS A 97 -6.85 4.83 6.27
CA LYS A 97 -8.13 5.49 6.05
C LYS A 97 -8.69 5.17 4.67
N TRP A 98 -7.87 5.26 3.62
CA TRP A 98 -8.27 4.95 2.25
C TRP A 98 -8.76 3.50 2.09
N ILE A 99 -8.02 2.54 2.67
CA ILE A 99 -8.36 1.11 2.65
C ILE A 99 -9.75 0.88 3.22
N ARG A 100 -10.06 1.50 4.36
CA ARG A 100 -11.39 1.37 4.98
C ARG A 100 -12.47 2.08 4.17
N ASP A 101 -12.21 3.31 3.74
CA ASP A 101 -13.21 4.15 3.06
C ASP A 101 -13.61 3.59 1.68
N HIS A 102 -12.71 2.84 1.02
CA HIS A 102 -12.94 2.23 -0.31
C HIS A 102 -13.15 0.71 -0.25
N ASP A 103 -13.26 0.13 0.95
CA ASP A 103 -13.34 -1.31 1.16
C ASP A 103 -12.27 -2.06 0.33
N ALA A 104 -11.02 -1.59 0.39
CA ALA A 104 -9.94 -2.12 -0.43
C ALA A 104 -9.46 -3.48 0.11
N VAL A 105 -9.14 -4.41 -0.80
CA VAL A 105 -8.56 -5.70 -0.47
C VAL A 105 -7.06 -5.54 -0.25
N VAL A 106 -6.59 -5.92 0.94
CA VAL A 106 -5.16 -5.94 1.26
C VAL A 106 -4.58 -7.29 0.79
N ILE A 107 -3.60 -7.24 -0.10
CA ILE A 107 -2.80 -8.39 -0.52
C ILE A 107 -1.43 -8.28 0.14
N GLY A 108 -1.13 -9.19 1.07
CA GLY A 108 0.17 -9.25 1.74
C GLY A 108 1.14 -10.14 0.97
N VAL A 109 2.28 -9.60 0.57
CA VAL A 109 3.31 -10.34 -0.18
C VAL A 109 4.44 -10.74 0.76
N SER A 110 4.64 -12.05 0.95
CA SER A 110 5.62 -12.63 1.89
C SER A 110 5.53 -11.93 3.27
N GLY A 111 6.63 -11.35 3.78
CA GLY A 111 6.63 -10.59 5.04
C GLY A 111 5.75 -9.32 5.05
N GLY A 112 5.22 -8.90 3.91
CA GLY A 112 4.21 -7.84 3.77
C GLY A 112 2.86 -8.22 4.38
N ALA A 113 2.53 -9.52 4.44
CA ALA A 113 1.34 -10.00 5.16
C ALA A 113 1.47 -9.74 6.67
N ASP A 114 2.64 -10.01 7.25
CA ASP A 114 2.91 -9.71 8.66
C ASP A 114 2.91 -8.21 8.93
N ALA A 115 3.49 -7.42 8.02
CA ALA A 115 3.47 -5.97 8.09
C ALA A 115 2.04 -5.38 8.15
N ALA A 116 1.12 -5.92 7.34
CA ALA A 116 -0.29 -5.54 7.41
C ALA A 116 -0.92 -5.93 8.76
N LEU A 117 -0.67 -7.15 9.23
CA LEU A 117 -1.19 -7.65 10.50
C LEU A 117 -0.66 -6.86 11.71
N ASP A 118 0.59 -6.40 11.66
CA ASP A 118 1.22 -5.56 12.70
C ASP A 118 0.53 -4.20 12.85
N LEU A 119 -0.08 -3.70 11.77
CA LEU A 119 -0.87 -2.46 11.80
C LEU A 119 -2.37 -2.70 12.01
N GLY A 120 -2.77 -3.93 12.31
CA GLY A 120 -4.16 -4.32 12.53
C GLY A 120 -5.00 -4.40 11.25
N LEU A 121 -4.36 -4.43 10.08
CA LEU A 121 -5.02 -4.65 8.79
C LEU A 121 -5.08 -6.16 8.54
N LYS A 122 -6.28 -6.69 8.30
CA LYS A 122 -6.46 -8.10 7.96
C LYS A 122 -6.24 -8.27 6.45
N PRO A 123 -5.24 -9.05 6.01
CA PRO A 123 -5.08 -9.35 4.59
C PRO A 123 -6.29 -10.16 4.10
N GLY A 124 -6.78 -9.82 2.90
CA GLY A 124 -7.77 -10.62 2.19
C GLY A 124 -7.12 -11.73 1.38
N VAL A 125 -5.90 -11.50 0.91
CA VAL A 125 -5.06 -12.47 0.20
C VAL A 125 -3.64 -12.40 0.74
N VAL A 126 -2.97 -13.54 0.81
CA VAL A 126 -1.54 -13.65 1.11
C VAL A 126 -0.87 -14.36 -0.06
N VAL A 127 0.19 -13.75 -0.60
CA VAL A 127 0.94 -14.24 -1.77
C VAL A 127 2.40 -14.45 -1.37
N GLY A 128 2.99 -15.60 -1.70
CA GLY A 128 4.42 -15.84 -1.45
C GLY A 128 4.85 -17.26 -1.77
N GLY A 129 6.16 -17.52 -1.68
CA GLY A 129 6.70 -18.86 -1.78
C GLY A 129 6.32 -19.75 -0.60
N VAL A 130 6.52 -21.05 -0.74
CA VAL A 130 6.20 -22.05 0.29
C VAL A 130 6.89 -21.73 1.63
N ASP A 131 8.13 -21.24 1.57
CA ASP A 131 8.95 -20.98 2.76
C ASP A 131 8.89 -19.52 3.24
N ASP A 132 8.36 -18.61 2.43
CA ASP A 132 8.37 -17.16 2.70
C ASP A 132 7.18 -16.69 3.53
N LEU A 133 6.12 -17.50 3.58
CA LEU A 133 4.89 -17.16 4.30
C LEU A 133 5.03 -17.52 5.78
N SER A 134 4.78 -16.58 6.68
CA SER A 134 4.77 -16.87 8.11
C SER A 134 3.52 -17.66 8.52
N ASP A 135 3.60 -18.45 9.59
CA ASP A 135 2.42 -19.15 10.12
C ASP A 135 1.31 -18.19 10.57
N ARG A 136 1.68 -16.97 10.98
CA ARG A 136 0.74 -15.91 11.35
C ARG A 136 -0.04 -15.44 10.12
N ALA A 137 0.64 -15.27 8.99
CA ALA A 137 0.02 -14.95 7.72
C ALA A 137 -0.90 -16.09 7.24
N LEU A 138 -0.49 -17.35 7.37
CA LEU A 138 -1.33 -18.50 7.03
C LEU A 138 -2.61 -18.58 7.87
N ARG A 139 -2.50 -18.33 9.18
CA ARG A 139 -3.64 -18.36 10.12
C ARG A 139 -4.48 -17.08 10.14
N SER A 140 -4.20 -16.12 9.25
CA SER A 140 -4.91 -14.82 9.22
C SER A 140 -6.35 -14.91 8.70
N GLY A 141 -6.74 -16.03 8.09
CA GLY A 141 -8.03 -16.22 7.42
C GLY A 141 -8.08 -15.60 6.01
N ALA A 142 -6.94 -15.13 5.50
CA ALA A 142 -6.77 -14.72 4.12
C ALA A 142 -6.80 -15.92 3.17
N GLN A 143 -7.15 -15.67 1.91
CA GLN A 143 -6.92 -16.66 0.86
C GLN A 143 -5.42 -16.74 0.58
N VAL A 144 -4.84 -17.95 0.64
CA VAL A 144 -3.41 -18.15 0.42
C VAL A 144 -3.15 -18.54 -1.03
N VAL A 145 -2.23 -17.80 -1.66
CA VAL A 145 -1.77 -18.04 -3.02
C VAL A 145 -0.26 -18.29 -2.98
N VAL A 146 0.13 -19.49 -3.39
CA VAL A 146 1.53 -19.94 -3.31
C VAL A 146 2.17 -19.79 -4.67
N THR A 147 3.24 -19.01 -4.76
CA THR A 147 3.98 -18.79 -6.01
C THR A 147 5.07 -19.84 -6.17
N THR A 148 5.14 -20.47 -7.34
CA THR A 148 6.17 -21.48 -7.65
C THR A 148 6.56 -21.41 -9.12
N SER A 149 7.83 -21.63 -9.43
CA SER A 149 8.31 -21.78 -10.80
C SER A 149 8.13 -23.20 -11.35
N SER A 150 7.76 -24.16 -10.49
CA SER A 150 7.55 -25.56 -10.85
C SER A 150 6.12 -25.99 -10.54
N PRO A 151 5.43 -26.69 -11.47
CA PRO A 151 4.09 -27.24 -11.24
C PRO A 151 4.10 -28.42 -10.25
N THR A 152 5.29 -28.89 -9.85
CA THR A 152 5.43 -29.95 -8.85
C THR A 152 5.09 -29.39 -7.47
N HIS A 153 4.03 -29.96 -6.88
CA HIS A 153 3.38 -29.53 -5.64
C HIS A 153 4.31 -29.65 -4.41
N GLY A 154 5.23 -28.71 -4.22
CA GLY A 154 5.99 -28.56 -2.98
C GLY A 154 5.16 -27.87 -1.90
N GLY A 155 5.22 -28.35 -0.66
CA GLY A 155 4.68 -27.64 0.51
C GLY A 155 3.26 -27.97 0.96
N HIS A 156 2.55 -28.91 0.33
CA HIS A 156 1.19 -29.31 0.73
C HIS A 156 1.09 -29.66 2.22
N GLU A 157 2.05 -30.42 2.74
CA GLU A 157 2.07 -30.84 4.15
C GLU A 157 2.07 -29.64 5.12
N ARG A 158 2.73 -28.53 4.75
CA ARG A 158 2.77 -27.31 5.57
C ARG A 158 1.42 -26.62 5.62
N PHE A 159 0.76 -26.47 4.47
CA PHE A 159 -0.55 -25.83 4.37
C PHE A 159 -1.64 -26.70 4.99
N GLU A 160 -1.58 -28.02 4.82
CA GLU A 160 -2.47 -28.99 5.47
C GLU A 160 -2.34 -28.94 7.00
N LYS A 161 -1.11 -28.95 7.53
CA LYS A 161 -0.87 -28.77 8.99
C LYS A 161 -1.38 -27.43 9.51
N ALA A 162 -1.36 -26.39 8.69
CA ALA A 162 -1.93 -25.08 9.03
C ALA A 162 -3.46 -25.02 8.86
N GLY A 163 -4.08 -26.04 8.25
CA GLY A 163 -5.52 -26.09 7.97
C GLY A 163 -5.95 -25.11 6.88
N VAL A 164 -5.06 -24.79 5.92
CA VAL A 164 -5.28 -23.77 4.89
C VAL A 164 -5.30 -24.41 3.51
N ASP A 165 -6.33 -24.09 2.72
CA ASP A 165 -6.38 -24.43 1.31
C ASP A 165 -5.62 -23.38 0.49
N ALA A 166 -4.45 -23.77 -0.01
CA ALA A 166 -3.54 -22.91 -0.76
C ALA A 166 -3.73 -23.10 -2.26
N VAL A 167 -3.91 -22.00 -2.98
CA VAL A 167 -4.02 -22.01 -4.45
C VAL A 167 -2.65 -21.78 -5.07
N THR A 168 -2.20 -22.66 -5.95
CA THR A 168 -0.91 -22.51 -6.61
C THR A 168 -0.98 -21.52 -7.78
N PHE A 169 -0.07 -20.56 -7.80
CA PHE A 169 0.20 -19.69 -8.93
C PHE A 169 1.56 -20.07 -9.52
N VAL A 170 1.54 -20.75 -10.67
CA VAL A 170 2.76 -21.18 -11.38
C VAL A 170 3.19 -20.07 -12.33
N ASP A 171 4.29 -19.39 -12.01
CA ASP A 171 4.84 -18.31 -12.83
C ASP A 171 6.30 -17.99 -12.45
N THR A 172 7.05 -17.39 -13.37
CA THR A 172 8.44 -16.96 -13.20
C THR A 172 8.52 -15.45 -12.96
N GLY A 173 8.04 -14.99 -11.81
CA GLY A 173 8.09 -13.58 -11.44
C GLY A 173 8.31 -13.39 -9.94
N SER A 174 8.69 -12.18 -9.53
CA SER A 174 8.78 -11.87 -8.10
C SER A 174 7.39 -12.01 -7.46
N PRO A 175 7.27 -12.46 -6.20
CA PRO A 175 5.98 -12.56 -5.52
C PRO A 175 5.19 -11.25 -5.51
N GLY A 176 5.89 -10.12 -5.56
CA GLY A 176 5.33 -8.78 -5.68
C GLY A 176 4.62 -8.53 -7.00
N ASP A 177 5.27 -8.88 -8.10
CA ASP A 177 4.71 -8.72 -9.45
C ASP A 177 3.58 -9.69 -9.70
N LEU A 178 3.71 -10.91 -9.20
CA LEU A 178 2.65 -11.89 -9.25
C LEU A 178 1.43 -11.44 -8.45
N ALA A 179 1.60 -10.74 -7.33
CA ALA A 179 0.49 -10.13 -6.60
C ALA A 179 -0.20 -9.00 -7.40
N ILE A 180 0.56 -8.19 -8.13
CA ILE A 180 0.00 -7.16 -9.03
C ILE A 180 -0.76 -7.82 -10.19
N LEU A 181 -0.17 -8.83 -10.83
CA LEU A 181 -0.79 -9.59 -11.92
C LEU A 181 -2.05 -10.31 -11.47
N LEU A 182 -2.03 -10.85 -10.25
CA LEU A 182 -3.18 -11.46 -9.58
C LEU A 182 -4.30 -10.44 -9.37
N ALA A 183 -3.98 -9.23 -8.91
CA ALA A 183 -4.95 -8.16 -8.71
C ALA A 183 -5.57 -7.71 -10.04
N ASP A 184 -4.75 -7.49 -11.08
CA ASP A 184 -5.21 -7.06 -12.40
C ASP A 184 -6.10 -8.11 -13.07
N SER A 185 -5.68 -9.38 -13.05
CA SER A 185 -6.44 -10.50 -13.62
C SER A 185 -7.75 -10.78 -12.89
N ASN A 186 -7.90 -10.27 -11.66
CA ASN A 186 -9.14 -10.34 -10.86
C ASN A 186 -9.91 -9.01 -10.88
N GLU A 187 -9.70 -8.20 -11.92
CA GLU A 187 -10.47 -7.01 -12.27
C GLU A 187 -10.39 -5.88 -11.23
N ALA A 188 -9.26 -5.77 -10.52
CA ALA A 188 -9.05 -4.64 -9.61
C ALA A 188 -9.12 -3.30 -10.40
N PRO A 189 -9.99 -2.35 -10.00
CA PRO A 189 -10.11 -1.07 -10.67
C PRO A 189 -8.91 -0.16 -10.41
N VAL A 190 -8.26 -0.31 -9.25
CA VAL A 190 -7.07 0.42 -8.82
C VAL A 190 -6.19 -0.55 -8.02
N ILE A 191 -4.89 -0.54 -8.29
CA ILE A 191 -3.88 -1.30 -7.56
C ILE A 191 -2.89 -0.32 -6.95
N VAL A 192 -2.85 -0.27 -5.62
CA VAL A 192 -1.95 0.58 -4.84
C VAL A 192 -0.79 -0.25 -4.30
N GLU A 193 0.44 0.11 -4.65
CA GLU A 193 1.63 -0.61 -4.20
C GLU A 193 2.26 0.08 -2.99
N VAL A 194 2.44 -0.67 -1.89
CA VAL A 194 3.02 -0.20 -0.63
C VAL A 194 4.30 -0.94 -0.34
N GLY A 195 5.36 -0.19 -0.03
CA GLY A 195 6.64 -0.78 0.30
C GLY A 195 7.42 -1.34 -0.88
N GLY A 196 7.03 -0.98 -2.11
CA GLY A 196 7.78 -1.27 -3.34
C GLY A 196 9.08 -0.48 -3.44
N ALA A 197 9.93 -0.77 -4.45
CA ALA A 197 11.15 0.00 -4.69
C ALA A 197 10.79 1.43 -5.15
N PRO A 198 11.31 2.49 -4.49
CA PRO A 198 10.90 3.87 -4.73
C PRO A 198 11.46 4.48 -6.04
N ASN A 199 12.42 3.82 -6.67
CA ASN A 199 13.15 4.32 -7.82
C ASN A 199 13.81 3.19 -8.61
N LEU A 200 14.09 3.44 -9.89
CA LEU A 200 14.73 2.49 -10.80
C LEU A 200 16.09 2.00 -10.25
N VAL A 201 16.79 2.84 -9.48
CA VAL A 201 18.12 2.53 -8.91
C VAL A 201 18.05 1.48 -7.79
N ALA A 202 17.09 1.55 -6.85
CA ALA A 202 16.90 0.53 -5.82
C ALA A 202 16.32 -0.80 -6.37
N PHE A 203 15.78 -0.74 -7.58
CA PHE A 203 15.31 -1.91 -8.33
C PHE A 203 16.49 -2.67 -8.98
N LEU A 204 17.56 -1.96 -9.36
CA LEU A 204 18.79 -2.50 -9.93
C LEU A 204 19.73 -3.18 -8.91
N GLU A 205 19.50 -3.01 -7.61
CA GLU A 205 20.31 -3.64 -6.55
C GLU A 205 19.90 -5.09 -6.24
N ARG A 206 18.73 -5.56 -6.69
CA ARG A 206 18.19 -6.91 -6.36
C ARG A 206 18.62 -8.04 -7.30
N GLY A 207 19.35 -7.74 -8.37
CA GLY A 207 19.85 -8.75 -9.31
C GLY A 207 19.02 -8.81 -10.60
N SER A 208 19.71 -9.03 -11.70
CA SER A 208 19.26 -8.74 -13.06
C SER A 208 18.11 -9.59 -13.60
N ALA A 209 17.77 -10.71 -12.97
CA ALA A 209 16.65 -11.57 -13.38
C ALA A 209 15.29 -11.11 -12.82
N GLU A 210 15.25 -10.50 -11.63
CA GLU A 210 14.01 -9.92 -11.09
C GLU A 210 13.59 -8.65 -11.85
N VAL A 211 14.56 -7.94 -12.45
CA VAL A 211 14.32 -6.62 -13.06
C VAL A 211 13.51 -6.69 -14.36
N ALA A 212 13.67 -7.73 -15.16
CA ALA A 212 13.01 -7.84 -16.47
C ALA A 212 11.53 -8.26 -16.36
N SER A 213 11.22 -9.21 -15.48
CA SER A 213 9.85 -9.71 -15.27
C SER A 213 8.92 -8.61 -14.74
N THR A 214 9.34 -7.85 -13.73
CA THR A 214 8.60 -6.70 -13.17
C THR A 214 8.33 -5.59 -14.19
N PHE A 215 9.28 -5.31 -15.10
CA PHE A 215 9.11 -4.25 -16.09
C PHE A 215 8.03 -4.62 -17.12
N VAL A 216 7.98 -5.89 -17.53
CA VAL A 216 6.93 -6.41 -18.42
C VAL A 216 5.58 -6.48 -17.72
N THR A 217 5.53 -6.87 -16.43
CA THR A 217 4.28 -6.86 -15.65
C THR A 217 3.75 -5.44 -15.44
N ARG A 218 4.62 -4.48 -15.08
CA ARG A 218 4.24 -3.06 -14.92
C ARG A 218 3.83 -2.41 -16.23
N LEU A 219 4.47 -2.75 -17.36
CA LEU A 219 4.04 -2.29 -18.69
C LEU A 219 2.66 -2.85 -19.07
N ARG A 220 2.37 -4.12 -18.75
CA ARG A 220 1.05 -4.74 -18.99
C ARG A 220 -0.04 -4.14 -18.08
N ALA A 221 0.29 -3.81 -16.83
CA ALA A 221 -0.61 -3.21 -15.85
C ALA A 221 -0.73 -1.67 -15.93
N GLY A 222 -0.01 -1.03 -16.85
CA GLY A 222 0.35 0.40 -16.84
C GLY A 222 -0.78 1.43 -16.84
N ARG A 223 -2.06 1.04 -16.92
CA ARG A 223 -3.20 1.99 -16.83
C ARG A 223 -3.94 1.97 -15.50
N ARG A 224 -3.62 1.03 -14.58
CA ARG A 224 -4.33 0.88 -13.28
C ARG A 224 -3.41 0.81 -12.06
N LEU A 225 -2.10 0.78 -12.27
CA LEU A 225 -1.11 0.76 -11.21
C LEU A 225 -0.85 2.19 -10.72
N VAL A 226 -1.18 2.47 -9.46
CA VAL A 226 -0.95 3.78 -8.83
C VAL A 226 -0.02 3.56 -7.65
N ASP A 227 1.13 4.24 -7.65
CA ASP A 227 2.06 4.21 -6.52
C ASP A 227 1.37 4.75 -5.25
N ALA A 228 1.58 4.12 -4.08
CA ALA A 228 1.09 4.62 -2.80
C ALA A 228 1.50 6.08 -2.55
N LYS A 229 2.68 6.49 -3.01
CA LYS A 229 3.14 7.89 -2.92
C LYS A 229 2.30 8.82 -3.81
N ALA A 230 1.83 8.35 -4.97
CA ALA A 230 0.90 9.09 -5.82
C ALA A 230 -0.51 9.15 -5.23
N VAL A 231 -0.99 8.10 -4.55
CA VAL A 231 -2.27 8.13 -3.82
C VAL A 231 -2.21 9.08 -2.61
N GLY A 232 -1.09 9.13 -1.89
CA GLY A 232 -0.88 10.08 -0.79
C GLY A 232 -0.91 11.55 -1.24
N HIS A 233 -0.47 11.83 -2.47
CA HIS A 233 -0.52 13.18 -3.06
C HIS A 233 -1.85 13.51 -3.75
N LEU A 234 -2.56 12.52 -4.31
CA LEU A 234 -3.83 12.71 -5.02
C LEU A 234 -5.08 12.55 -4.14
N VAL A 235 -4.94 11.97 -2.94
CA VAL A 235 -6.01 11.83 -1.95
C VAL A 235 -5.72 12.73 -0.74
N ALA A 236 -5.70 14.03 -0.99
CA ALA A 236 -6.00 15.03 0.02
C ALA A 236 -7.10 15.93 -0.55
N THR A 237 -8.36 15.72 -0.20
CA THR A 237 -8.85 16.07 1.13
C THR A 237 -10.15 15.32 1.38
N PRO A 238 -10.36 14.66 2.54
CA PRO A 238 -11.73 14.42 2.96
C PRO A 238 -12.41 15.80 3.01
N LEU A 239 -13.46 16.00 2.22
CA LEU A 239 -14.29 17.20 2.37
C LEU A 239 -14.69 17.26 3.84
N SER A 240 -14.17 18.28 4.54
CA SER A 240 -14.43 18.44 5.95
C SER A 240 -15.95 18.52 6.11
N VAL A 241 -16.51 17.68 6.97
CA VAL A 241 -17.95 17.71 7.28
C VAL A 241 -18.35 19.02 7.96
N TRP A 242 -17.37 19.80 8.42
CA TRP A 242 -17.57 21.10 9.05
C TRP A 242 -18.23 22.15 8.14
N PRO A 243 -17.76 22.43 6.92
CA PRO A 243 -18.47 23.27 5.95
C PRO A 243 -19.94 22.86 5.75
N VAL A 244 -20.21 21.57 5.60
CA VAL A 244 -21.58 21.05 5.42
C VAL A 244 -22.42 21.30 6.67
N LEU A 245 -21.86 21.05 7.85
CA LEU A 245 -22.52 21.30 9.13
C LEU A 245 -22.75 22.79 9.38
N LEU A 246 -21.82 23.66 9.00
CA LEU A 246 -21.95 25.12 9.10
C LEU A 246 -23.05 25.64 8.17
N VAL A 247 -23.15 25.12 6.94
CA VAL A 247 -24.25 25.46 6.02
C VAL A 247 -25.59 24.97 6.57
N LEU A 248 -25.64 23.77 7.14
CA LEU A 248 -26.84 23.25 7.78
C LEU A 248 -27.27 24.12 8.97
N ILE A 249 -26.34 24.47 9.86
CA ILE A 249 -26.60 25.34 11.02
C ILE A 249 -27.03 26.73 10.56
N ALA A 250 -26.37 27.31 9.55
CA ALA A 250 -26.75 28.59 8.98
C ALA A 250 -28.16 28.55 8.38
N GLY A 251 -28.53 27.46 7.70
CA GLY A 251 -29.88 27.24 7.18
C GLY A 251 -30.92 27.14 8.30
N ILE A 252 -30.65 26.38 9.35
CA ILE A 252 -31.52 26.28 10.53
C ILE A 252 -31.68 27.65 11.20
N ALA A 253 -30.56 28.37 11.40
CA ALA A 253 -30.59 29.71 12.00
C ALA A 253 -31.40 30.69 11.14
N ALA A 254 -31.27 30.65 9.82
CA ALA A 254 -32.05 31.47 8.90
C ALA A 254 -33.55 31.17 9.01
N VAL A 255 -33.94 29.89 9.10
CA VAL A 255 -35.33 29.48 9.31
C VAL A 255 -35.84 29.99 10.67
N VAL A 256 -35.07 29.83 11.75
CA VAL A 256 -35.44 30.31 13.09
C VAL A 256 -35.66 31.83 13.08
N VAL A 257 -34.77 32.59 12.46
CA VAL A 257 -34.89 34.05 12.36
C VAL A 257 -36.12 34.43 11.52
N ALA A 258 -36.37 33.75 10.40
CA ALA A 258 -37.53 34.00 9.56
C ALA A 258 -38.85 33.72 10.29
N VAL A 259 -38.92 32.63 11.06
CA VAL A 259 -40.08 32.30 11.90
C VAL A 259 -40.25 33.36 13.00
N ALA A 260 -39.17 33.77 13.67
CA ALA A 260 -39.23 34.77 14.74
C ALA A 260 -39.65 36.18 14.27
N THR A 261 -39.41 36.52 13.01
CA THR A 261 -39.76 37.84 12.43
C THR A 261 -41.10 37.86 11.69
N THR A 262 -41.71 36.70 11.44
CA THR A 262 -42.99 36.61 10.72
C THR A 262 -44.16 36.50 11.70
N PRO A 263 -45.27 37.25 11.52
CA PRO A 263 -46.44 37.18 12.39
C PRO A 263 -47.03 35.77 12.55
N ALA A 264 -47.00 34.96 11.48
CA ALA A 264 -47.45 33.56 11.51
C ALA A 264 -46.52 32.61 12.30
N GLY A 265 -45.26 32.99 12.53
CA GLY A 265 -44.30 32.18 13.27
C GLY A 265 -44.42 32.29 14.79
N GLN A 266 -44.91 33.42 15.29
CA GLN A 266 -45.24 33.59 16.72
C GLN A 266 -46.43 32.74 17.14
N ASP A 267 -47.42 32.57 16.27
CA ASP A 267 -48.54 31.64 16.50
C ASP A 267 -48.05 30.19 16.55
N TRP A 268 -47.14 29.81 15.65
CA TRP A 268 -46.54 28.48 15.61
C TRP A 268 -45.64 28.18 16.82
N TRP A 269 -44.92 29.19 17.34
CA TRP A 269 -44.08 29.04 18.53
C TRP A 269 -44.92 28.81 19.79
N ASN A 270 -46.06 29.48 19.91
CA ASN A 270 -47.00 29.27 21.00
C ASN A 270 -47.61 27.86 20.95
N ASP A 271 -47.98 27.38 19.75
CA ASP A 271 -48.55 26.04 19.55
C ASP A 271 -47.53 24.91 19.82
N LEU A 272 -46.28 25.09 19.36
CA LEU A 272 -45.18 24.15 19.62
C LEU A 272 -44.79 24.11 21.10
N SER A 273 -44.80 25.26 21.78
CA SER A 273 -44.55 25.34 23.22
C SER A 273 -45.63 24.60 24.03
N GLY A 274 -46.89 24.68 23.60
CA GLY A 274 -48.02 23.96 24.19
C GLY A 274 -47.88 22.45 24.04
N GLN A 275 -47.52 21.97 22.84
CA GLN A 275 -47.30 20.54 22.61
C GLN A 275 -46.09 19.97 23.35
N LEU A 276 -45.02 20.75 23.53
CA LEU A 276 -43.87 20.32 24.35
C LEU A 276 -44.21 20.24 25.84
N SER A 277 -45.03 21.16 26.37
CA SER A 277 -45.50 21.07 27.76
C SER A 277 -46.45 19.89 27.98
N ASP A 278 -47.27 19.56 26.98
CA ASP A 278 -48.17 18.40 27.02
C ASP A 278 -47.41 17.07 26.91
N ALA A 279 -46.38 17.01 26.07
CA ALA A 279 -45.51 15.84 25.99
C ALA A 279 -44.70 15.63 27.28
N ARG A 280 -44.25 16.72 27.91
CA ARG A 280 -43.51 16.66 29.18
C ARG A 280 -44.39 16.22 30.35
N SER A 281 -45.62 16.74 30.43
CA SER A 281 -46.57 16.32 31.47
C SER A 281 -47.05 14.88 31.28
N TRP A 282 -47.19 14.42 30.02
CA TRP A 282 -47.46 13.02 29.72
C TRP A 282 -46.31 12.09 30.13
N ILE A 283 -45.05 12.49 29.94
CA ILE A 283 -43.88 11.72 30.39
C ILE A 283 -43.78 11.72 31.92
N GLU A 284 -43.95 12.87 32.58
CA GLU A 284 -43.91 12.95 34.06
C GLU A 284 -45.06 12.16 34.70
N GLY A 285 -46.23 12.09 34.06
CA GLY A 285 -47.35 11.25 34.50
C GLY A 285 -47.18 9.74 34.25
N LEU A 286 -46.22 9.34 33.41
CA LEU A 286 -45.89 7.93 33.13
C LEU A 286 -44.89 7.33 34.13
N PHE A 287 -44.22 8.18 34.91
CA PHE A 287 -43.24 7.80 35.93
C PHE A 287 -43.72 8.09 37.38
N SER A 288 -45.00 8.42 37.57
CA SER A 288 -45.71 8.48 38.86
C SER A 288 -46.76 7.37 38.96
#